data_AF-A0A6L6Q378-F1
#
_entry.id   AF-A0A6L6Q378-F1
#
_cell.length_a   1.000
_cell.length_b   1.000
_cell.length_c   1.000
_cell.angle_alpha   90.00
_cell.angle_beta   90.00
_cell.angle_gamma   90.00
#
_symmetry.space_group_name_H-M   'P 1'
#
loop_
_entity.id
_entity.type
_entity.pdbx_description
1 polymer ?
#
loop_
_entity_poly.entity_id
_entity_poly.type
_entity_poly.pdbx_seq_one_letter_code
_entity_poly.pdbx_strand_id
1 'polypeptide(L)'
;MHNVKPFLLSLLRQAVQNHAQEVRFVSGLPPAMRVAEQLLPCGEVTTSGDMVQSLHEALLAGCDATGQAAPANYVVTLPKFGTFVCQLEVKENAKTLVLRREPNDPVPADVEPRGKLPVMGMRAECDPWQNNET
;
A
#
# COMPACT_ATOMS: atom_id res chain seq x y z
N MET A 1 -2.50 14.96 16.77
CA MET A 1 -3.40 14.36 15.77
C MET A 1 -2.61 14.19 14.48
N HIS A 2 -2.13 12.98 14.18
CA HIS A 2 -1.47 12.73 12.89
C HIS A 2 -2.53 12.78 11.79
N ASN A 3 -2.28 13.59 10.78
CA ASN A 3 -3.19 13.73 9.65
C ASN A 3 -3.07 12.45 8.80
N VAL A 4 -3.98 11.50 8.99
CA VAL A 4 -3.90 10.16 8.36
C VAL A 4 -4.16 10.18 6.86
N LYS A 5 -4.85 11.22 6.36
CA LYS A 5 -5.15 11.41 4.93
C LYS A 5 -3.90 11.55 4.05
N PRO A 6 -2.96 12.47 4.31
CA PRO A 6 -1.74 12.59 3.49
C PRO A 6 -0.88 11.33 3.52
N PHE A 7 -0.83 10.62 4.65
CA PHE A 7 -0.13 9.34 4.76
C PHE A 7 -0.76 8.29 3.83
N LEU A 8 -2.08 8.10 3.92
CA LEU A 8 -2.82 7.18 3.05
C LEU A 8 -2.63 7.50 1.56
N LEU A 9 -2.76 8.77 1.17
CA LEU A 9 -2.59 9.20 -0.22
C LEU A 9 -1.18 8.95 -0.74
N SER A 10 -0.15 9.14 0.08
CA SER A 10 1.23 8.84 -0.28
C SER A 10 1.43 7.36 -0.56
N LEU A 11 0.89 6.49 0.30
CA LEU A 11 1.00 5.04 0.15
C LEU A 11 0.21 4.53 -1.06
N LEU A 12 -0.99 5.06 -1.28
CA LEU A 12 -1.79 4.71 -2.46
C LEU A 12 -1.10 5.16 -3.75
N ARG A 13 -0.45 6.33 -3.75
CA ARG A 13 0.36 6.77 -4.89
C ARG A 13 1.48 5.77 -5.17
N GLN A 14 2.22 5.37 -4.14
CA GLN A 14 3.27 4.36 -4.28
C GLN A 14 2.71 3.02 -4.78
N ALA A 15 1.58 2.57 -4.23
CA ALA A 15 0.91 1.34 -4.65
C ALA A 15 0.51 1.38 -6.14
N VAL A 16 -0.10 2.47 -6.61
CA VAL A 16 -0.47 2.63 -8.02
C VAL A 16 0.77 2.69 -8.92
N GLN A 17 1.81 3.43 -8.52
CA GLN A 17 3.08 3.51 -9.25
C GLN A 17 3.79 2.16 -9.39
N ASN A 18 3.68 1.31 -8.37
CA ASN A 18 4.27 -0.03 -8.37
C ASN A 18 3.34 -1.10 -8.94
N HIS A 19 2.18 -0.72 -9.50
CA HIS A 19 1.14 -1.65 -9.96
C HIS A 19 0.74 -2.68 -8.88
N ALA A 20 0.73 -2.26 -7.62
CA ALA A 20 0.31 -3.11 -6.52
C ALA A 20 -1.18 -3.47 -6.66
N GLN A 21 -1.49 -4.73 -6.43
CA GLN A 21 -2.85 -5.28 -6.47
C GLN A 21 -3.55 -5.12 -5.12
N GLU A 22 -2.78 -4.98 -4.04
CA GLU A 22 -3.29 -4.94 -2.68
C GLU A 22 -2.36 -4.09 -1.80
N VAL A 23 -2.94 -3.39 -0.84
CA VAL A 23 -2.23 -2.69 0.23
C VAL A 23 -2.79 -3.17 1.57
N ARG A 24 -1.91 -3.51 2.51
CA ARG A 24 -2.25 -4.03 3.84
C ARG A 24 -1.69 -3.13 4.92
N PHE A 25 -2.52 -2.85 5.91
CA PHE A 25 -2.17 -2.18 7.15
C PHE A 25 -2.46 -3.14 8.29
N VAL A 26 -1.42 -3.56 9.01
CA VAL A 26 -1.56 -4.52 10.12
C VAL A 26 -1.03 -3.87 11.39
N SER A 27 -1.84 -3.86 12.44
CA SER A 27 -1.42 -3.35 13.74
C SER A 27 -0.13 -4.04 14.22
N GLY A 28 0.89 -3.25 14.56
CA GLY A 28 2.19 -3.73 15.01
C GLY A 28 3.18 -4.06 13.89
N LEU A 29 2.80 -3.89 12.62
CA LEU A 29 3.68 -4.07 11.46
C LEU A 29 3.72 -2.81 10.59
N PRO A 30 4.78 -2.61 9.79
CA PRO A 30 4.79 -1.59 8.75
C PRO A 30 3.72 -1.90 7.68
N PRO A 31 3.18 -0.87 7.00
CA PRO A 31 2.30 -1.09 5.86
C PRO A 31 3.02 -1.89 4.77
N ALA A 32 2.29 -2.75 4.08
CA ALA A 32 2.82 -3.59 3.01
C ALA A 32 1.94 -3.48 1.78
N MET A 33 2.51 -3.69 0.60
CA MET A 33 1.80 -3.77 -0.66
C MET A 33 2.13 -5.07 -1.38
N ARG A 34 1.14 -5.67 -2.02
CA ARG A 34 1.33 -6.84 -2.86
C ARG A 34 1.55 -6.41 -4.29
N VAL A 35 2.75 -6.67 -4.81
CA VAL A 35 3.10 -6.46 -6.21
C VAL A 35 3.32 -7.85 -6.81
N ALA A 36 2.51 -8.19 -7.82
CA ALA A 36 2.42 -9.56 -8.35
C ALA A 36 2.15 -10.59 -7.22
N GLU A 37 3.13 -11.45 -6.90
CA GLU A 37 3.01 -12.51 -5.90
C GLU A 37 3.78 -12.21 -4.60
N GLN A 38 4.39 -11.03 -4.48
CA GLN A 38 5.23 -10.68 -3.35
C GLN A 38 4.60 -9.57 -2.51
N LEU A 39 4.65 -9.74 -1.19
CA LEU A 39 4.34 -8.71 -0.20
C LEU A 39 5.62 -7.92 0.10
N LEU A 40 5.62 -6.64 -0.26
CA LEU A 40 6.73 -5.73 -0.05
C LEU A 40 6.35 -4.66 0.97
N PRO A 41 7.21 -4.34 1.94
CA PRO A 41 6.96 -3.23 2.85
C PRO A 41 6.88 -1.90 2.07
N CYS A 42 5.93 -1.06 2.46
CA CYS A 42 5.55 0.19 1.83
C CYS A 42 5.73 1.35 2.83
N GLY A 43 6.92 1.43 3.44
CA GLY A 43 7.22 2.40 4.50
C GLY A 43 7.80 1.74 5.74
N GLU A 44 8.37 2.57 6.61
CA GLU A 44 9.12 2.12 7.80
C GLU A 44 8.32 2.29 9.09
N VAL A 45 7.22 3.05 9.04
CA VAL A 45 6.42 3.39 10.22
C VAL A 45 5.47 2.24 10.53
N THR A 46 5.66 1.64 11.69
CA THR A 46 4.74 0.65 12.25
C THR A 46 3.35 1.25 12.43
N THR A 47 2.34 0.61 11.85
CA THR A 47 0.95 1.04 12.01
C THR A 47 0.39 0.56 13.34
N SER A 48 -0.15 1.46 14.16
CA SER A 48 -0.87 1.10 15.39
C SER A 48 -2.32 0.72 15.09
N GLY A 49 -2.98 0.01 16.01
CA GLY A 49 -4.40 -0.32 15.87
C GLY A 49 -5.30 0.92 15.73
N ASP A 50 -5.00 2.00 16.45
CA ASP A 50 -5.72 3.28 16.34
C ASP A 50 -5.51 3.95 14.98
N MET A 51 -4.30 3.81 14.42
CA MET A 51 -4.00 4.30 13.09
C MET A 51 -4.75 3.52 12.01
N VAL A 52 -4.79 2.20 12.12
CA VAL A 52 -5.59 1.33 11.22
C VAL A 52 -7.07 1.70 11.28
N GLN A 53 -7.60 1.93 12.48
CA GLN A 53 -8.98 2.38 12.69
C GLN A 53 -9.22 3.75 12.02
N SER A 54 -8.34 4.72 12.25
CA SER A 54 -8.44 6.06 11.69
C SER A 54 -8.36 6.06 10.16
N LEU A 55 -7.55 5.17 9.58
CA LEU A 55 -7.46 4.98 8.12
C LEU A 55 -8.76 4.40 7.56
N HIS A 56 -9.32 3.41 8.24
CA HIS A 56 -10.61 2.83 7.87
C HIS A 56 -11.72 3.88 7.88
N GLU A 57 -11.85 4.67 8.95
CA GLU A 57 -12.85 5.74 9.06
C GLU A 57 -12.66 6.82 7.99
N ALA A 58 -11.40 7.18 7.68
CA ALA A 58 -11.11 8.15 6.63
C ALA A 58 -11.52 7.67 5.23
N LEU A 59 -11.36 6.37 4.94
CA LEU A 59 -11.81 5.75 3.70
C LEU A 59 -13.34 5.61 3.66
N LEU A 60 -13.95 5.25 4.78
CA LEU A 60 -15.40 5.10 4.90
C LEU A 60 -16.11 6.45 4.68
N ALA A 61 -15.57 7.54 5.23
CA ALA A 61 -16.09 8.88 5.03
C ALA A 61 -15.99 9.38 3.57
N GLY A 62 -15.12 8.77 2.76
CA GLY A 62 -14.98 9.05 1.32
C GLY A 62 -15.69 8.05 0.42
N CYS A 63 -16.41 7.08 0.99
CA CYS A 63 -17.17 6.08 0.24
C CYS A 63 -18.50 6.70 -0.24
N ASP A 64 -18.76 6.66 -1.55
CA ASP A 64 -20.10 6.91 -2.07
C ASP A 64 -21.04 5.81 -1.55
N ALA A 65 -21.98 6.17 -0.69
CA ALA A 65 -22.86 5.25 0.03
C ALA A 65 -23.97 4.69 -0.87
N THR A 66 -23.64 4.16 -2.05
CA THR A 66 -24.63 3.65 -3.01
C THR A 66 -25.04 2.20 -2.77
N GLY A 67 -24.50 1.52 -1.77
CA GLY A 67 -24.89 0.14 -1.48
C GLY A 67 -24.49 -0.28 -0.08
N GLN A 68 -25.37 -1.04 0.57
CA GLN A 68 -25.20 -1.62 1.90
C GLN A 68 -23.80 -2.22 2.09
N ALA A 69 -22.90 -1.40 2.64
CA ALA A 69 -21.60 -1.86 3.10
C ALA A 69 -21.77 -2.39 4.51
N ALA A 70 -21.46 -3.66 4.73
CA ALA A 70 -21.09 -4.06 6.07
C ALA A 70 -19.88 -3.20 6.48
N PRO A 71 -19.80 -2.66 7.72
CA PRO A 71 -18.71 -1.76 8.12
C PRO A 71 -17.32 -2.38 7.94
N ALA A 72 -17.23 -3.71 7.83
CA ALA A 72 -16.01 -4.44 7.58
C ALA A 72 -15.65 -4.65 6.09
N ASN A 73 -16.55 -4.44 5.13
CA ASN A 73 -16.29 -4.65 3.69
C ASN A 73 -17.06 -3.64 2.83
N TYR A 74 -16.34 -2.78 2.11
CA TYR A 74 -16.92 -1.70 1.30
C TYR A 74 -16.03 -1.39 0.10
N VAL A 75 -16.60 -0.72 -0.91
CA VAL A 75 -15.88 -0.30 -2.11
C VAL A 75 -15.74 1.21 -2.08
N VAL A 76 -14.52 1.72 -2.26
CA VAL A 76 -14.24 3.15 -2.33
C VAL A 76 -13.58 3.47 -3.66
N THR A 77 -14.13 4.44 -4.37
CA THR A 77 -13.52 4.99 -5.59
C THR A 77 -12.77 6.25 -5.20
N LEU A 78 -11.45 6.20 -5.31
CA LEU A 78 -10.59 7.33 -5.00
C LEU A 78 -10.20 8.04 -6.30
N PRO A 79 -10.56 9.32 -6.47
CA PRO A 79 -10.21 10.06 -7.67
C PRO A 79 -8.69 10.06 -7.84
N LYS A 80 -8.21 9.73 -9.05
CA LYS A 80 -6.79 9.59 -9.43
C LYS A 80 -6.06 8.32 -8.93
N PHE A 81 -6.69 7.46 -8.15
CA PHE A 81 -6.08 6.20 -7.69
C PHE A 81 -6.85 4.96 -8.16
N GLY A 82 -8.14 5.11 -8.42
CA GLY A 82 -9.02 4.07 -8.92
C GLY A 82 -9.96 3.52 -7.85
N THR A 83 -10.61 2.40 -8.17
CA THR A 83 -11.56 1.73 -7.29
C THR A 83 -10.88 0.65 -6.44
N PHE A 84 -11.16 0.66 -5.13
CA PHE A 84 -10.60 -0.28 -4.16
C PHE A 84 -11.70 -0.96 -3.35
N VAL A 85 -11.61 -2.27 -3.20
CA VAL A 85 -12.35 -3.06 -2.22
C VAL A 85 -11.59 -3.01 -0.90
N CYS A 86 -12.17 -2.33 0.07
CA CYS A 86 -11.66 -2.20 1.43
C CYS A 86 -12.25 -3.29 2.32
N GLN A 87 -11.40 -3.94 3.11
CA GLN A 87 -11.79 -4.94 4.09
C GLN A 87 -11.08 -4.69 5.43
N LEU A 88 -11.85 -4.51 6.49
CA LEU A 88 -11.35 -4.41 7.86
C LEU A 88 -11.57 -5.74 8.59
N GLU A 89 -10.48 -6.38 9.00
CA GLU A 89 -10.50 -7.54 9.88
C GLU A 89 -10.04 -7.14 11.28
N VAL A 90 -10.85 -7.48 12.29
CA VAL A 90 -10.50 -7.32 13.69
C VAL A 90 -10.37 -8.70 14.31
N LYS A 91 -9.14 -9.09 14.65
CA LYS A 91 -8.84 -10.30 15.44
C LYS A 91 -8.41 -9.88 16.83
N GLU A 92 -8.57 -10.76 17.82
CA GLU A 92 -8.47 -10.47 19.27
C GLU A 92 -7.33 -9.51 19.69
N ASN A 93 -6.17 -9.54 19.02
CA ASN A 93 -5.03 -8.65 19.31
C ASN A 93 -4.53 -7.81 18.12
N ALA A 94 -5.21 -7.82 16.97
CA ALA A 94 -4.75 -7.10 15.79
C ALA A 94 -5.91 -6.60 14.91
N LYS A 95 -5.78 -5.36 14.47
CA LYS A 95 -6.60 -4.78 13.40
C LYS A 95 -5.83 -4.83 12.09
N THR A 96 -6.48 -5.34 11.05
CA THR A 96 -5.93 -5.43 9.70
C THR A 96 -6.88 -4.75 8.73
N LEU A 97 -6.39 -3.76 7.98
CA LEU A 97 -7.11 -3.12 6.90
C LEU A 97 -6.45 -3.49 5.58
N VAL A 98 -7.22 -4.08 4.68
CA VAL A 98 -6.78 -4.51 3.35
C VAL A 98 -7.51 -3.70 2.30
N LEU A 99 -6.76 -3.09 1.38
CA LEU A 99 -7.28 -2.40 0.21
C LEU A 99 -6.87 -3.20 -1.02
N ARG A 100 -7.82 -3.86 -1.67
CA ARG A 100 -7.59 -4.57 -2.93
C ARG A 100 -8.05 -3.70 -4.08
N ARG A 101 -7.22 -3.55 -5.11
CA ARG A 101 -7.60 -2.79 -6.30
C ARG A 101 -8.55 -3.62 -7.17
N GLU A 102 -9.62 -3.00 -7.67
CA GLU A 102 -10.49 -3.64 -8.66
C GLU A 102 -9.73 -3.83 -9.97
N PRO A 103 -9.64 -5.06 -10.52
CA PRO A 103 -8.82 -5.35 -11.70
C PRO A 103 -9.35 -4.73 -13.00
N ASN A 104 -10.64 -4.37 -13.03
CA ASN A 104 -11.29 -3.77 -14.21
C ASN A 104 -11.24 -2.24 -14.24
N ASP A 105 -10.65 -1.60 -13.22
CA ASP A 105 -10.57 -0.14 -13.13
C ASP A 105 -9.32 0.36 -13.90
N PRO A 106 -9.49 1.16 -14.98
CA PRO A 106 -8.37 1.59 -15.80
C PRO A 106 -7.37 2.39 -14.96
N VAL A 107 -6.08 2.06 -15.07
CA VAL A 107 -5.04 2.84 -14.39
C VAL A 107 -5.14 4.29 -14.87
N PRO A 108 -5.27 5.28 -13.95
CA PRO A 108 -5.39 6.67 -14.35
C PRO A 108 -4.16 7.06 -15.17
N ALA A 109 -4.40 7.54 -16.39
CA ALA A 109 -3.38 7.83 -17.40
C ALA A 109 -2.33 8.89 -16.98
N ASP A 110 -2.58 9.58 -15.86
CA ASP A 110 -1.70 10.60 -15.27
C ASP A 110 -0.54 9.99 -14.44
N VAL A 111 -0.59 8.68 -14.15
CA VAL A 111 0.48 7.99 -13.43
C VAL A 111 1.39 7.31 -14.45
N GLU A 112 2.40 8.05 -14.93
CA GLU A 112 3.49 7.42 -15.69
C GLU A 112 4.11 6.31 -14.83
N PRO A 113 4.20 5.06 -15.36
CA PRO A 113 4.88 4.00 -14.66
C PRO A 113 6.35 4.41 -14.52
N ARG A 114 6.83 4.65 -13.29
CA ARG A 114 8.27 4.73 -13.07
C ARG A 114 8.82 3.33 -13.33
N GLY A 115 9.32 3.15 -14.54
CA GLY A 115 9.96 1.93 -14.98
C GLY A 115 11.00 1.48 -13.95
N LYS A 116 10.90 0.20 -13.60
CA LYS A 116 11.87 -0.59 -12.81
C LYS A 116 12.17 0.01 -11.42
N LEU A 117 11.58 -0.62 -10.40
CA LEU A 117 12.22 -0.73 -9.09
C LEU A 117 13.72 -0.97 -9.30
N PRO A 118 14.63 -0.21 -8.65
CA PRO A 118 15.99 -0.69 -8.52
C PRO A 118 15.89 -2.00 -7.73
N VAL A 119 16.00 -3.13 -8.44
CA VAL A 119 16.47 -4.36 -7.83
C VAL A 119 17.72 -3.95 -7.08
N MET A 120 17.67 -4.00 -5.75
CA MET A 120 18.87 -3.97 -4.92
C MET A 120 19.75 -5.10 -5.46
N GLY A 121 20.71 -4.71 -6.30
CA GLY A 121 21.80 -5.55 -6.72
C GLY A 121 22.62 -5.83 -5.46
N MET A 122 22.25 -6.88 -4.74
CA MET A 122 23.21 -7.64 -3.95
C MET A 122 24.22 -8.21 -4.95
N ARG A 123 25.32 -7.49 -5.18
CA ARG A 123 26.66 -8.06 -5.27
C ARG A 123 27.61 -7.01 -4.67
N ALA A 124 27.94 -7.23 -3.41
CA ALA A 124 29.26 -6.84 -2.93
C ALA A 124 30.27 -7.59 -3.81
N GLU A 125 30.78 -6.93 -4.84
CA GLU A 125 32.03 -7.34 -5.46
C GLU A 125 33.13 -6.97 -4.47
N CYS A 126 33.43 -7.93 -3.61
CA CYS A 126 34.68 -7.98 -2.87
C CYS A 126 35.74 -8.24 -3.95
N ASP A 127 36.39 -7.19 -4.44
CA ASP A 127 37.52 -7.27 -5.37
C ASP A 127 38.65 -8.11 -4.75
N PRO A 128 38.94 -9.32 -5.28
CA PRO A 128 40.12 -10.06 -4.91
C PRO A 128 41.20 -9.75 -5.94
N TRP A 129 42.25 -9.05 -5.51
CA TRP A 129 43.57 -9.02 -6.15
C TRP A 129 43.64 -8.42 -7.57
N GLN A 130 44.07 -7.16 -7.66
CA GLN A 130 45.00 -6.75 -8.73
C GLN A 130 46.21 -6.04 -8.13
N ASN A 131 47.23 -6.84 -7.82
CA ASN A 131 48.62 -6.44 -7.99
C ASN A 131 48.91 -6.35 -9.50
N ASN A 132 49.44 -5.23 -10.00
CA ASN A 132 50.81 -5.12 -10.53
C ASN A 132 51.03 -3.83 -11.32
N GLU A 133 52.20 -3.21 -11.06
CA GLU A 133 53.08 -2.47 -12.00
C GLU A 133 52.59 -1.07 -12.47
N THR A 134 53.29 0.04 -12.22
CA THR A 134 54.73 0.33 -12.32
C THR A 134 55.12 1.50 -11.41
#